data_AF-A0A3D2VXY9-F1
#
_entry.id   AF-A0A3D2VXY9-F1
#
_cell.length_a   1.000
_cell.length_b   1.000
_cell.length_c   1.000
_cell.angle_alpha   90.00
_cell.angle_beta   90.00
_cell.angle_gamma   90.00
#
_symmetry.space_group_name_H-M   'P 1'
#
loop_
_entity.id
_entity.type
_entity.pdbx_description
1 polymer ?
#
loop_
_entity_poly.entity_id
_entity_poly.type
_entity_poly.pdbx_seq_one_letter_code
_entity_poly.pdbx_strand_id
1 'polypeptide(L)'
;MANFGSGRQAAHATCKASLKLDLAAPAIRMALHPHANTTGTWRWSMNGEQVATIAYIWASKQAQLTLRYTCNGTPVMQTIHLVRTKPYFGGARTWFCCPLAGKRVRALYLPPGARLWGGRA
;
A
#
# COMPACT_ATOMS: atom_id res chain seq x y z
N MET A 1 -3.33 29.88 24.24
CA MET A 1 -2.17 29.00 24.00
C MET A 1 -2.57 27.96 22.95
N ALA A 2 -1.85 27.95 21.82
CA ALA A 2 -1.90 27.03 20.68
C ALA A 2 -3.27 26.47 20.25
N ASN A 3 -3.93 27.18 19.33
CA ASN A 3 -5.00 26.66 18.49
C ASN A 3 -4.37 25.73 17.42
N PHE A 4 -4.61 24.42 17.48
CA PHE A 4 -4.22 23.49 16.43
C PHE A 4 -5.21 23.57 15.26
N GLY A 5 -5.00 24.57 14.42
CA GLY A 5 -5.58 24.61 13.09
C GLY A 5 -4.82 23.70 12.12
N SER A 6 -5.56 23.12 11.17
CA SER A 6 -5.10 22.58 9.89
C SER A 6 -4.55 21.14 9.91
N GLY A 7 -4.93 20.22 9.00
CA GLY A 7 -5.47 20.47 7.68
C GLY A 7 -6.32 19.34 7.14
N ARG A 8 -7.41 19.73 6.49
CA ARG A 8 -8.02 18.91 5.43
C ARG A 8 -7.01 18.84 4.29
N GLN A 9 -6.32 17.71 4.18
CA GLN A 9 -5.70 17.29 2.94
C GLN A 9 -6.24 15.90 2.59
N ALA A 10 -7.52 15.84 2.24
CA ALA A 10 -7.95 14.86 1.24
C ALA A 10 -7.36 15.33 -0.10
N ALA A 11 -6.03 15.18 -0.22
CA ALA A 11 -5.31 15.51 -1.43
C ALA A 11 -5.99 14.75 -2.57
N HIS A 12 -6.49 15.49 -3.56
CA HIS A 12 -6.91 14.96 -4.85
C HIS A 12 -5.68 14.33 -5.51
N ALA A 13 -5.33 13.11 -5.08
CA ALA A 13 -4.25 12.35 -5.68
C ALA A 13 -4.77 11.85 -7.03
N THR A 14 -4.25 12.40 -8.11
CA THR A 14 -4.44 11.83 -9.43
C THR A 14 -3.34 10.80 -9.57
N CYS A 15 -3.66 9.50 -9.74
CA CYS A 15 -2.64 8.46 -9.97
C CYS A 15 -2.07 8.64 -11.39
N LYS A 16 -1.24 9.70 -11.58
CA LYS A 16 -0.61 10.07 -12.86
C LYS A 16 0.64 9.24 -13.16
N ALA A 17 1.18 8.55 -12.15
CA ALA A 17 2.40 7.77 -12.26
C ALA A 17 2.16 6.29 -11.95
N SER A 18 3.01 5.42 -12.52
CA SER A 18 3.04 4.00 -12.15
C SER A 18 3.57 3.86 -10.72
N LEU A 19 2.71 3.49 -9.77
CA LEU A 19 3.12 3.28 -8.38
C LEU A 19 3.57 1.83 -8.18
N LYS A 20 4.57 1.63 -7.32
CA LYS A 20 5.08 0.32 -6.93
C LYS A 20 5.06 0.19 -5.42
N LEU A 21 4.54 -0.94 -4.93
CA LEU A 21 4.49 -1.32 -3.54
C LEU A 21 5.21 -2.66 -3.40
N ASP A 22 6.37 -2.65 -2.75
CA ASP A 22 7.31 -3.77 -2.74
C ASP A 22 7.64 -4.17 -1.31
N LEU A 23 7.49 -5.45 -0.96
CA LEU A 23 7.86 -5.98 0.36
C LEU A 23 9.37 -5.92 0.64
N ALA A 24 10.17 -5.69 -0.40
CA ALA A 24 11.60 -5.43 -0.26
C ALA A 24 11.91 -4.06 0.35
N ALA A 25 11.03 -3.09 0.14
CA ALA A 25 11.28 -1.73 0.59
C ALA A 25 11.20 -1.70 2.13
N PRO A 26 12.21 -1.17 2.83
CA PRO A 26 12.25 -1.19 4.28
C PRO A 26 11.05 -0.47 4.91
N ALA A 27 10.60 0.64 4.32
CA ALA A 27 9.41 1.36 4.76
C ALA A 27 8.13 0.50 4.71
N ILE A 28 7.97 -0.30 3.64
CA ILE A 28 6.82 -1.21 3.51
C ILE A 28 6.97 -2.37 4.49
N ARG A 29 8.16 -2.93 4.62
CA ARG A 29 8.43 -4.05 5.53
C ARG A 29 8.22 -3.68 7.01
N MET A 30 8.60 -2.47 7.41
CA MET A 30 8.36 -1.96 8.76
C MET A 30 6.87 -1.69 9.01
N ALA A 31 6.17 -1.11 8.03
CA ALA A 31 4.73 -0.87 8.14
C ALA A 31 3.90 -2.15 8.22
N LEU A 32 4.33 -3.22 7.56
CA LEU A 32 3.65 -4.51 7.52
C LEU A 32 4.23 -5.49 8.55
N HIS A 33 4.40 -5.00 9.78
CA HIS A 33 4.98 -5.78 10.86
C HIS A 33 4.00 -6.89 11.32
N PRO A 34 4.43 -8.15 11.45
CA PRO A 34 3.52 -9.26 11.75
C PRO A 34 2.94 -9.29 13.15
N HIS A 35 3.50 -8.51 14.07
CA HIS A 35 3.09 -8.48 15.47
C HIS A 35 2.55 -7.11 15.89
N ALA A 36 2.40 -6.18 14.92
CA ALA A 36 1.87 -4.86 15.20
C ALA A 36 0.85 -4.49 14.12
N ASN A 37 -0.25 -3.89 14.56
CA ASN A 37 -1.15 -3.20 13.65
C ASN A 37 -0.57 -1.82 13.38
N THR A 38 -0.58 -1.40 12.13
CA THR A 38 0.01 -0.11 11.75
C THR A 38 -0.94 0.59 10.80
N THR A 39 -1.08 1.89 10.97
CA THR A 39 -1.82 2.72 10.03
C THR A 39 -0.94 3.90 9.68
N GLY A 40 -1.09 4.41 8.47
CA GLY A 40 -0.28 5.53 8.03
C GLY A 40 -0.62 5.96 6.63
N THR A 41 0.22 6.83 6.09
CA THR A 41 0.11 7.28 4.71
C THR A 41 1.45 7.12 4.03
N TRP A 42 1.43 6.56 2.83
CA TRP A 42 2.57 6.55 1.93
C TRP A 42 2.37 7.64 0.89
N ARG A 43 3.44 8.39 0.65
CA ARG A 43 3.48 9.46 -0.34
C ARG A 43 4.47 9.05 -1.41
N TRP A 44 4.05 9.15 -2.67
CA TRP A 44 4.91 8.97 -3.83
C TRP A 44 5.19 10.34 -4.42
N SER A 45 6.47 10.60 -4.66
CA SER A 45 6.93 11.75 -5.41
C SER A 45 7.67 11.28 -6.67
N MET A 46 7.50 12.04 -7.75
CA MET A 46 8.21 11.87 -9.02
C MET A 46 8.81 13.22 -9.38
N ASN A 47 10.11 13.28 -9.66
CA ASN A 47 10.82 14.52 -9.97
C ASN A 47 10.61 15.64 -8.93
N GLY A 48 10.48 15.29 -7.65
CA GLY A 48 10.24 16.24 -6.56
C GLY A 48 8.78 16.67 -6.37
N GLU A 49 7.88 16.33 -7.31
CA GLU A 49 6.44 16.63 -7.19
C GLU A 49 5.70 15.45 -6.55
N GLN A 50 4.80 15.73 -5.59
CA GLN A 50 3.95 14.70 -4.99
C GLN A 50 2.91 14.23 -6.01
N VAL A 51 3.04 12.99 -6.49
CA VAL A 51 2.14 12.41 -7.50
C VAL A 51 1.00 11.61 -6.90
N ALA A 52 1.19 11.00 -5.72
CA ALA A 52 0.12 10.22 -5.08
C ALA A 52 0.30 10.12 -3.57
N THR A 53 -0.82 10.01 -2.87
CA THR A 53 -0.87 9.73 -1.43
C THR A 53 -1.87 8.61 -1.17
N ILE A 54 -1.44 7.58 -0.46
CA ILE A 54 -2.25 6.40 -0.15
C ILE A 54 -2.22 6.16 1.34
N ALA A 55 -3.38 6.19 1.96
CA ALA A 55 -3.55 5.75 3.33
C ALA A 55 -3.58 4.22 3.37
N TYR A 56 -2.92 3.64 4.36
CA TYR A 56 -2.92 2.20 4.58
C TYR A 56 -3.31 1.87 6.01
N ILE A 57 -3.98 0.72 6.15
CA ILE A 57 -4.35 0.11 7.42
C ILE A 57 -3.87 -1.33 7.35
N TRP A 58 -2.94 -1.68 8.23
CA TRP A 58 -2.39 -3.01 8.37
C TRP A 58 -2.95 -3.69 9.61
N ALA A 59 -3.65 -4.79 9.40
CA ALA A 59 -4.18 -5.64 10.45
C ALA A 59 -3.42 -6.96 10.48
N SER A 60 -2.46 -7.04 11.39
CA SER A 60 -1.53 -8.17 11.51
C SER A 60 -2.23 -9.51 11.77
N LYS A 61 -3.29 -9.52 12.61
CA LYS A 61 -4.06 -10.72 12.95
C LYS A 61 -4.78 -11.35 11.75
N GLN A 62 -5.32 -10.53 10.86
CA GLN A 62 -5.98 -11.01 9.63
C GLN A 62 -5.03 -11.08 8.43
N ALA A 63 -3.76 -10.71 8.62
CA ALA A 63 -2.80 -10.50 7.55
C ALA A 63 -3.38 -9.65 6.40
N GLN A 64 -4.10 -8.58 6.75
CA GLN A 64 -4.89 -7.81 5.81
C GLN A 64 -4.37 -6.37 5.72
N LEU A 65 -4.06 -5.94 4.49
CA LEU A 65 -3.65 -4.58 4.15
C LEU A 65 -4.78 -3.89 3.40
N THR A 66 -5.39 -2.89 4.02
CA THR A 66 -6.41 -2.06 3.38
C THR A 66 -5.79 -0.75 2.92
N LEU A 67 -5.86 -0.48 1.63
CA LEU A 67 -5.42 0.74 0.97
C LEU A 67 -6.62 1.65 0.71
N ARG A 68 -6.48 2.93 1.03
CA ARG A 68 -7.47 3.98 0.81
C ARG A 68 -6.81 5.13 0.08
N TYR A 69 -7.31 5.45 -1.10
CA TYR A 69 -6.77 6.52 -1.94
C TYR A 69 -7.85 7.02 -2.89
N THR A 70 -7.64 8.21 -3.44
CA THR A 70 -8.48 8.73 -4.51
C THR A 70 -7.76 8.51 -5.82
N CYS A 71 -8.48 8.09 -6.86
CA CYS A 71 -7.97 7.99 -8.22
C CYS A 71 -8.95 8.69 -9.15
N ASN A 72 -8.47 9.72 -9.88
CA ASN A 72 -9.30 10.51 -10.80
C ASN A 72 -10.60 11.03 -10.16
N GLY A 73 -10.51 11.57 -8.94
CA GLY A 73 -11.67 12.07 -8.17
C GLY A 73 -12.57 10.99 -7.57
N THR A 74 -12.33 9.71 -7.86
CA THR A 74 -13.10 8.60 -7.28
C THR A 74 -12.39 8.04 -6.06
N PRO A 75 -13.03 7.99 -4.88
CA PRO A 75 -12.46 7.30 -3.73
C PRO A 75 -12.41 5.80 -4.00
N VAL A 76 -11.23 5.21 -3.82
CA VAL A 76 -10.98 3.79 -3.96
C VAL A 76 -10.56 3.23 -2.61
N MET A 77 -11.17 2.12 -2.24
CA MET A 77 -10.75 1.29 -1.12
C MET A 77 -10.45 -0.10 -1.66
N GLN A 78 -9.26 -0.62 -1.36
CA GLN A 78 -8.84 -1.92 -1.82
C GLN A 78 -8.17 -2.70 -0.70
N THR A 79 -8.59 -3.95 -0.54
CA THR A 79 -8.07 -4.84 0.47
C THR A 79 -7.18 -5.89 -0.16
N ILE A 80 -5.99 -6.07 0.38
CA ILE A 80 -4.95 -6.98 -0.08
C ILE A 80 -4.60 -7.91 1.07
N HIS A 81 -4.67 -9.21 0.84
CA HIS A 81 -4.23 -10.20 1.82
C HIS A 81 -2.74 -10.45 1.70
N LEU A 82 -2.08 -10.76 2.82
CA LEU A 82 -0.69 -11.15 2.88
C LEU A 82 -0.60 -12.61 3.31
N VAL A 83 0.29 -13.36 2.66
CA VAL A 83 0.56 -14.76 2.98
C VAL A 83 2.00 -14.91 3.38
N ARG A 84 2.23 -15.65 4.47
CA ARG A 84 3.57 -15.96 4.96
C ARG A 84 3.88 -17.42 4.66
N THR A 85 4.94 -17.65 3.91
CA THR A 85 5.50 -18.98 3.67
C THR A 85 6.75 -19.15 4.51
N LYS A 86 6.85 -20.25 5.27
CA LYS A 86 8.08 -20.65 5.97
C LYS A 86 8.89 -21.59 5.05
N PRO A 87 9.94 -21.14 4.36
CA PRO A 87 10.91 -22.04 3.76
C PRO A 87 11.62 -22.90 4.83
N TYR A 88 12.03 -24.11 4.42
CA TYR A 88 12.73 -25.08 5.26
C TYR A 88 14.07 -24.57 5.81
N PHE A 89 14.72 -23.62 5.12
CA PHE A 89 15.95 -22.97 5.58
C PHE A 89 15.69 -21.51 5.98
N GLY A 90 15.44 -21.30 7.27
CA GLY A 90 15.85 -20.09 8.00
C GLY A 90 15.17 -18.75 7.68
N GLY A 91 13.88 -18.72 7.34
CA GLY A 91 13.17 -17.43 7.26
C GLY A 91 11.66 -17.54 7.04
N ALA A 92 10.93 -16.46 7.28
CA ALA A 92 9.54 -16.30 6.85
C ALA A 92 9.51 -15.33 5.66
N ARG A 93 9.00 -15.77 4.51
CA ARG A 93 8.77 -14.91 3.35
C ARG A 93 7.31 -14.46 3.35
N THR A 94 7.10 -13.15 3.41
CA THR A 94 5.78 -12.54 3.21
C THR A 94 5.56 -12.30 1.72
N TRP A 95 4.34 -12.51 1.25
CA TRP A 95 3.88 -12.27 -0.10
C TRP A 95 2.57 -11.47 -0.06
N PHE A 96 2.35 -10.59 -1.03
CA PHE A 96 1.01 -10.09 -1.30
C PHE A 96 0.22 -11.13 -2.07
N CYS A 97 -1.04 -11.33 -1.73
CA CYS A 97 -2.00 -11.95 -2.63
C CYS A 97 -2.54 -10.87 -3.55
N CYS A 98 -2.25 -11.01 -4.85
CA CYS A 98 -2.79 -10.16 -5.88
C CYS A 98 -4.33 -10.21 -5.81
N PRO A 99 -5.02 -9.08 -5.58
CA PRO A 99 -6.48 -9.06 -5.47
C PRO A 99 -7.16 -9.29 -6.82
N LEU A 100 -6.46 -9.08 -7.94
CA LEU A 100 -6.99 -9.31 -9.30
C LEU A 100 -6.80 -10.75 -9.76
N ALA A 101 -5.64 -11.36 -9.47
CA ALA A 101 -5.25 -12.65 -10.01
C ALA A 101 -5.20 -13.79 -8.97
N GLY A 102 -5.34 -13.48 -7.68
CA GLY A 102 -5.17 -14.44 -6.57
C GLY A 102 -3.74 -14.95 -6.36
N LYS A 103 -2.80 -14.57 -7.23
CA LYS A 103 -1.40 -15.03 -7.19
C LYS A 103 -0.59 -14.38 -6.07
N ARG A 104 0.38 -15.11 -5.52
CA ARG A 104 1.37 -14.59 -4.56
C ARG A 104 2.43 -13.77 -5.30
N VAL A 105 2.54 -12.50 -5.00
CA VAL A 105 3.49 -11.56 -5.62
C VAL A 105 4.26 -10.79 -4.55
N ARG A 106 5.53 -10.50 -4.82
CA ARG A 106 6.38 -9.69 -3.92
C ARG A 106 6.03 -8.21 -3.98
N ALA A 107 5.62 -7.75 -5.16
CA ALA A 107 5.31 -6.36 -5.42
C ALA A 107 3.98 -6.23 -6.15
N LEU A 108 3.22 -5.22 -5.78
CA LEU A 108 2.04 -4.76 -6.48
C LEU A 108 2.36 -3.47 -7.22
N TYR A 109 1.68 -3.26 -8.33
CA TYR A 109 1.81 -2.11 -9.19
C TYR A 109 0.44 -1.48 -9.39
N LEU A 110 0.40 -0.16 -9.41
CA LEU A 110 -0.76 0.62 -9.84
C LEU A 110 -0.36 1.40 -11.10
N PRO A 111 -0.73 0.92 -12.30
CA PRO A 111 -0.47 1.66 -13.53
C PRO A 111 -1.21 3.01 -13.53
N PRO A 112 -0.71 4.02 -14.27
CA PRO A 112 -1.38 5.31 -14.38
C PRO A 112 -2.78 5.11 -14.97
N GLY A 113 -3.78 5.74 -14.37
CA GLY A 113 -5.19 5.60 -14.76
C GLY A 113 -5.86 4.30 -14.30
N ALA A 114 -5.12 3.31 -13.79
CA ALA A 114 -5.71 2.14 -13.17
C ALA A 114 -6.20 2.48 -11.75
N ARG A 115 -7.29 1.84 -11.35
CA ARG A 115 -7.94 2.05 -10.04
C ARG A 115 -7.62 0.97 -9.03
N LEU A 116 -6.94 -0.10 -9.42
CA LEU A 116 -6.71 -1.27 -8.57
C LEU A 116 -5.25 -1.68 -8.65
N TRP A 117 -4.67 -1.92 -7.48
CA TRP A 117 -3.35 -2.52 -7.32
C TRP A 117 -3.37 -3.97 -7.83
N GLY A 118 -2.42 -4.30 -8.69
CA GLY A 118 -2.27 -5.61 -9.30
C GLY A 118 -0.83 -6.10 -9.29
N GLY A 119 -0.64 -7.42 -9.20
CA GLY A 119 0.64 -8.06 -9.42
C GLY A 119 0.89 -8.27 -10.90
N ARG A 120 2.15 -8.25 -11.33
CA ARG A 120 2.50 -8.82 -12.63
C ARG A 120 2.41 -10.34 -12.51
N ALA A 121 1.64 -10.94 -13.41
CA ALA A 121 1.31 -12.37 -13.42
C ALA A 121 2.46 -13.24 -13.89
#